data_AF-A0A2D4TJ95-F1
#
_entry.id   AF-A0A2D4TJ95-F1
#
_cell.length_a   1.000
_cell.length_b   1.000
_cell.length_c   1.000
_cell.angle_alpha   90.00
_cell.angle_beta   90.00
_cell.angle_gamma   90.00
#
_symmetry.space_group_name_H-M   'P 1'
#
loop_
_entity.id
_entity.type
_entity.pdbx_description
1 polymer ?
#
loop_
_entity_poly.entity_id
_entity_poly.type
_entity_poly.pdbx_seq_one_letter_code
_entity_poly.pdbx_strand_id
1 'polypeptide(L)' 'GQILSAVSLLQRKSNPSDQDIDRGMLNLCRCGTYTRVRKAIHRAAEMQKEA' A
#
# COMPACT_ATOMS: atom_id res chain seq x y z
N GLY A 1 -7.34 -9.04 3.45
CA GLY A 1 -6.12 -8.49 4.08
C GLY A 1 -5.60 -7.29 3.31
N GLN A 2 -4.99 -7.52 2.14
CA GLN A 2 -4.20 -6.51 1.43
C GLN A 2 -4.90 -5.14 1.25
N ILE A 3 -6.13 -5.11 0.73
CA ILE A 3 -6.86 -3.85 0.49
C ILE A 3 -7.08 -3.07 1.79
N LEU A 4 -7.58 -3.72 2.85
CA LEU A 4 -7.85 -3.04 4.12
C LEU A 4 -6.57 -2.54 4.79
N SER A 5 -5.47 -3.31 4.72
CA SER A 5 -4.17 -2.84 5.21
C SER A 5 -3.64 -1.65 4.41
N ALA A 6 -3.80 -1.65 3.08
CA ALA A 6 -3.43 -0.53 2.23
C ALA A 6 -4.27 0.73 2.56
N VAL A 7 -5.58 0.57 2.74
CA VAL A 7 -6.46 1.68 3.15
C VAL A 7 -6.05 2.24 4.51
N SER A 8 -5.81 1.38 5.51
CA SER A 8 -5.39 1.83 6.84
C SER A 8 -4.02 2.52 6.81
N LEU A 9 -3.09 2.02 5.99
CA LEU A 9 -1.79 2.66 5.77
C LEU A 9 -1.96 4.06 5.17
N LEU A 10 -2.73 4.19 4.08
CA LEU A 10 -2.93 5.45 3.37
C LEU A 10 -3.67 6.49 4.20
N GLN A 11 -4.62 6.07 5.04
CA GLN A 11 -5.29 6.95 6.01
C GLN A 11 -4.31 7.55 7.04
N ARG A 12 -3.30 6.79 7.47
CA ARG A 12 -2.29 7.26 8.43
C ARG A 12 -1.15 8.02 7.74
N LYS A 13 -0.83 7.66 6.51
CA LYS A 13 0.30 8.18 5.74
C LYS A 13 -0.07 8.29 4.27
N SER A 14 -0.48 9.49 3.86
CA SER A 14 -0.92 9.81 2.49
C SER A 14 0.17 9.69 1.43
N ASN A 15 1.45 9.69 1.81
CA ASN A 15 2.60 9.50 0.92
C ASN A 15 3.59 8.47 1.53
N PRO A 16 3.27 7.17 1.48
CA PRO A 16 4.10 6.14 2.08
C PRO A 16 5.35 5.88 1.23
N SER A 17 6.48 5.62 1.88
CA SER A 17 7.68 5.06 1.22
C SER A 17 7.57 3.54 1.09
N ASP A 18 8.48 2.93 0.33
CA ASP A 18 8.55 1.47 0.23
C ASP A 18 8.77 0.77 1.57
N GLN A 19 9.57 1.36 2.48
CA GLN A 19 9.74 0.83 3.83
C GLN A 19 8.45 0.92 4.65
N ASP A 20 7.64 1.97 4.46
CA ASP A 20 6.35 2.09 5.16
C ASP A 20 5.38 1.03 4.67
N ILE A 21 5.36 0.76 3.36
CA ILE A 21 4.55 -0.31 2.76
C ILE A 21 4.97 -1.65 3.34
N ASP A 22 6.27 -1.93 3.44
CA ASP A 22 6.77 -3.20 3.98
C ASP A 22 6.44 -3.42 5.46
N ARG A 23 6.43 -2.35 6.24
CA ARG A 23 6.05 -2.40 7.65
C ARG A 23 4.52 -2.45 7.83
N GLY A 24 3.76 -1.82 6.93
CA GLY A 24 2.31 -1.72 7.00
C GLY A 24 1.57 -2.92 6.39
N MET A 25 2.19 -3.62 5.45
CA MET A 25 1.57 -4.71 4.70
C MET A 25 2.12 -6.07 5.14
N LEU A 26 1.81 -6.47 6.37
CA LEU A 26 2.25 -7.74 6.98
C LEU A 26 1.46 -8.97 6.48
N ASN A 27 0.58 -8.78 5.49
CA ASN A 27 -0.25 -9.86 4.95
C ASN A 27 0.58 -10.77 4.04
N LEU A 28 0.58 -12.08 4.32
CA LEU A 28 1.24 -13.07 3.47
C LEU A 28 0.68 -13.04 2.04
N CYS A 29 1.59 -12.98 1.07
CA CYS A 29 1.27 -13.09 -0.35
C CYS A 29 1.90 -14.36 -0.92
N ARG A 30 1.10 -15.42 -1.11
CA ARG A 30 1.61 -16.71 -1.62
C ARG A 30 1.78 -16.75 -3.15
N CYS A 31 1.11 -15.87 -3.87
CA CYS A 31 1.19 -15.77 -5.33
C CYS A 31 2.37 -14.93 -5.84
N GLY A 32 3.18 -14.34 -4.96
CA GLY A 32 4.38 -13.58 -5.35
C GLY A 32 4.09 -12.21 -5.98
N THR A 33 2.86 -11.69 -5.86
CA THR A 33 2.45 -10.43 -6.51
C THR A 33 2.68 -9.18 -5.67
N TYR A 34 3.41 -9.29 -4.57
CA TYR A 34 3.61 -8.20 -3.62
C TYR A 34 4.25 -6.94 -4.27
N THR A 35 5.12 -7.11 -5.26
CA THR A 35 5.67 -6.00 -6.06
C THR A 35 4.60 -5.22 -6.82
N ARG A 36 3.55 -5.89 -7.32
CA ARG A 36 2.39 -5.25 -7.97
C ARG A 36 1.52 -4.53 -6.94
N VAL A 37 1.33 -5.13 -5.76
CA VAL A 37 0.57 -4.51 -4.66
C VAL A 37 1.26 -3.22 -4.21
N ARG A 38 2.58 -3.23 -4.01
CA ARG A 38 3.39 -2.04 -3.70
C ARG A 38 3.16 -0.92 -4.71
N LYS A 39 3.25 -1.23 -6.01
CA LYS A 39 2.99 -0.24 -7.09
C LYS A 39 1.55 0.31 -7.04
N ALA A 40 0.57 -0.53 -6.74
CA ALA A 40 -0.82 -0.12 -6.61
C ALA A 40 -1.04 0.83 -5.42
N ILE A 41 -0.35 0.61 -4.30
CA ILE A 41 -0.42 1.51 -3.13
C ILE A 41 0.12 2.89 -3.47
N HIS A 42 1.28 2.97 -4.15
CA HIS A 42 1.82 4.24 -4.63
C HIS A 42 0.86 4.95 -5.58
N ARG A 43 0.27 4.22 -6.54
CA ARG A 43 -0.71 4.83 -7.45
C ARG A 43 -1.94 5.35 -6.70
N ALA A 44 -2.44 4.59 -5.72
CA ALA A 44 -3.57 5.00 -4.89
C ALA A 44 -3.24 6.24 -4.05
N ALA A 45 -2.01 6.36 -3.53
CA ALA A 45 -1.53 7.54 -2.83
C ALA A 45 -1.57 8.79 -3.73
N GLU A 46 -1.12 8.68 -4.98
CA GLU A 46 -1.20 9.78 -5.96
C GLU A 46 -2.65 10.14 -6.31
N MET A 47 -3.51 9.13 -6.54
CA MET A 47 -4.94 9.37 -6.83
C MET A 47 -5.67 10.09 -5.68
N GLN A 48 -5.28 9.86 -4.42
CA GLN A 48 -5.85 10.56 -3.27
C GLN A 48 -5.39 12.03 -3.17
N LYS A 49 -4.25 12.40 -3.75
CA LYS A 49 -3.78 13.78 -3.81
C LYS A 49 -4.46 14.57 -4.92
N GLU A 50 -4.89 13.88 -5.98
CA GLU A 50 -5.57 14.45 -7.15
C GLU A 50 -7.08 14.70 -6.93
N ALA A 51 -7.65 14.14 -5.86
CA ALA A 51 -9.06 14.23 -5.49
C ALA A 51 -9.31 15.31 -4.43
#